data_AF-A0A8T0H9V8-F1
#
_entry.id   AF-A0A8T0H9V8-F1
#
_cell.length_a   1.000
_cell.length_b   1.000
_cell.length_c   1.000
_cell.angle_alpha   90.00
_cell.angle_beta   90.00
_cell.angle_gamma   90.00
#
_symmetry.space_group_name_H-M   'P 1'
#
loop_
_entity.id
_entity.type
_entity.pdbx_description
1 polymer ?
#
loop_
_entity_poly.entity_id
_entity_poly.type
_entity_poly.pdbx_seq_one_letter_code
_entity_poly.pdbx_strand_id
1 'polypeptide(L)'
;MGAALQGALRITPWILTIICANVLHYRSLWTARDEDRKRVLAQRITSQQKAKHDATSKEGYEFTRKQAATSKHELLTFDLMRSPVMRKARYKIKLLRYVATSLYILMFHGFIAELNEVYPVNIFTLECLIVGVLSGLITVYLNENQDEAMRTVWRPSYDFDSGFLGDTWDMIRLVGASLAVPVEEELFYHSWMYRYIVKLSHSGEYHSFADVSFSDWSWVAWIVSNGIRGIYNGKEWQSHFISGLLFQWMIGRRGLFLDGLLAHAIANLTIGWWVLSTNQRQFW
;
A
#
# COMPACT_ATOMS: atom_id res chain seq x y z
N MET A 1 27.61 5.79 -15.14
CA MET A 1 27.08 5.59 -13.77
C MET A 1 27.27 4.12 -13.39
N GLY A 2 27.84 3.80 -12.23
CA GLY A 2 28.11 2.40 -11.86
C GLY A 2 26.83 1.57 -11.61
N ALA A 3 26.90 0.26 -11.78
CA ALA A 3 25.76 -0.67 -11.62
C ALA A 3 25.08 -0.57 -10.24
N ALA A 4 25.87 -0.37 -9.18
CA ALA A 4 25.35 -0.18 -7.82
C ALA A 4 24.47 1.07 -7.69
N LEU A 5 24.88 2.19 -8.31
CA LEU A 5 24.13 3.44 -8.29
C LEU A 5 22.86 3.35 -9.16
N GLN A 6 22.93 2.66 -10.30
CA GLN A 6 21.73 2.35 -11.11
C GLN A 6 20.71 1.56 -10.29
N GLY A 7 21.15 0.52 -9.58
CA GLY A 7 20.29 -0.29 -8.72
C GLY A 7 19.67 0.54 -7.60
N ALA A 8 20.49 1.31 -6.87
CA ALA A 8 20.00 2.18 -5.80
C ALA A 8 18.88 3.11 -6.28
N LEU A 9 19.04 3.72 -7.46
CA LEU A 9 18.06 4.66 -8.00
C LEU A 9 16.65 4.05 -8.24
N ARG A 10 16.56 2.74 -8.52
CA ARG A 10 15.27 2.04 -8.74
C ARG A 10 14.71 1.42 -7.46
N ILE A 11 15.58 1.07 -6.52
CA ILE A 11 15.22 0.39 -5.27
C ILE A 11 14.82 1.39 -4.18
N THR A 12 15.56 2.49 -4.06
CA THR A 12 15.42 3.45 -2.97
C THR A 12 14.00 4.01 -2.79
N PRO A 13 13.23 4.43 -3.82
CA PRO A 13 11.92 5.00 -3.57
C PRO A 13 10.99 3.97 -2.90
N TRP A 14 11.01 2.73 -3.40
CA TRP A 14 10.20 1.64 -2.87
C TRP A 14 10.60 1.24 -1.44
N ILE A 15 11.90 1.07 -1.16
CA ILE A 15 12.37 0.73 0.19
C ILE A 15 12.11 1.87 1.18
N LEU A 16 12.37 3.12 0.79
CA LEU A 16 12.21 4.28 1.66
C LEU A 16 10.74 4.45 2.07
N THR A 17 9.81 4.36 1.12
CA THR A 17 8.38 4.49 1.44
C THR A 17 7.88 3.37 2.33
N ILE A 18 8.39 2.14 2.18
CA ILE A 18 8.08 1.02 3.08
C ILE A 18 8.59 1.26 4.50
N ILE A 19 9.86 1.64 4.65
CA ILE A 19 10.44 1.88 5.97
C ILE A 19 9.69 3.01 6.67
N CYS A 20 9.46 4.13 5.97
CA CYS A 20 8.73 5.26 6.51
C CYS A 20 7.28 4.89 6.90
N ALA A 21 6.58 4.14 6.05
CA ALA A 21 5.23 3.67 6.33
C ALA A 21 5.19 2.76 7.57
N ASN A 22 6.14 1.83 7.70
CA ASN A 22 6.22 0.92 8.83
C ASN A 22 6.53 1.66 10.14
N VAL A 23 7.47 2.62 10.12
CA VAL A 23 7.77 3.45 11.30
C VAL A 23 6.53 4.20 11.78
N LEU A 24 5.79 4.84 10.87
CA LEU A 24 4.54 5.52 11.21
C LEU A 24 3.46 4.56 11.70
N HIS A 25 3.35 3.38 11.09
CA HIS A 25 2.41 2.35 11.50
C HIS A 25 2.66 1.89 12.93
N TYR A 26 3.89 1.48 13.26
CA TYR A 26 4.24 1.02 14.61
C TYR A 26 4.15 2.12 15.65
N ARG A 27 4.56 3.35 15.33
CA ARG A 27 4.39 4.49 16.24
C ARG A 27 2.91 4.76 16.54
N SER A 28 2.06 4.67 15.53
CA SER A 28 0.61 4.85 15.69
C SER A 28 -0.02 3.71 16.49
N LEU A 29 0.47 2.48 16.30
CA LEU A 29 0.04 1.32 17.06
C LEU A 29 0.40 1.45 18.54
N TRP A 30 1.60 1.93 18.86
CA TRP A 30 1.96 2.24 20.24
C TRP A 30 1.08 3.32 20.85
N THR A 31 0.79 4.39 20.11
CA THR A 31 -0.09 5.46 20.59
C THR A 31 -1.51 4.93 20.84
N ALA A 32 -2.04 4.10 19.93
CA ALA A 32 -3.35 3.46 20.10
C ALA A 32 -3.40 2.56 21.34
N ARG A 33 -2.32 1.81 21.61
CA ARG A 33 -2.20 0.96 22.80
C ARG A 33 -2.17 1.80 24.09
N ASP A 34 -1.45 2.91 24.10
CA ASP A 34 -1.38 3.80 25.26
C ASP A 34 -2.72 4.49 25.54
N GLU A 35 -3.45 4.90 24.50
CA GLU A 35 -4.80 5.44 24.65
C GLU A 35 -5.79 4.40 25.19
N ASP A 36 -5.72 3.16 24.70
CA ASP A 36 -6.57 2.07 25.21
C ASP A 36 -6.28 1.79 26.69
N ARG A 37 -5.00 1.70 27.07
CA ARG A 37 -4.59 1.54 28.48
C ARG A 37 -5.12 2.66 29.37
N LYS A 38 -5.03 3.91 28.94
CA LYS A 38 -5.58 5.06 29.67
C LYS A 38 -7.10 4.96 29.79
N ARG A 39 -7.80 4.53 28.73
CA ARG A 39 -9.26 4.33 28.73
C ARG A 39 -9.68 3.23 29.70
N VAL A 40 -9.01 2.07 29.67
CA VAL A 40 -9.26 0.96 30.60
C VAL A 40 -9.01 1.40 32.04
N LEU A 41 -7.94 2.14 32.30
CA LEU A 41 -7.64 2.66 33.64
C LEU A 41 -8.70 3.67 34.13
N ALA A 42 -9.08 4.64 33.30
CA ALA A 42 -10.12 5.61 33.64
C ALA A 42 -11.48 4.94 33.93
N GLN A 43 -11.84 3.93 33.13
CA GLN A 43 -13.03 3.12 33.37
C GLN A 43 -12.96 2.32 34.68
N ARG A 44 -11.78 1.78 35.04
CA ARG A 44 -11.56 1.10 36.33
C ARG A 44 -11.70 2.06 37.51
N ILE A 45 -11.17 3.28 37.41
CA ILE A 45 -11.32 4.30 38.46
C ILE A 45 -12.80 4.66 38.62
N THR A 46 -13.50 4.91 37.51
CA THR A 46 -14.92 5.26 37.52
C THR A 46 -15.78 4.13 38.10
N SER A 47 -15.52 2.88 37.73
CA SER A 47 -16.26 1.73 38.27
C SER A 47 -15.97 1.51 39.76
N GLN A 48 -14.73 1.73 40.21
CA GLN A 48 -14.38 1.69 41.63
C GLN A 48 -15.06 2.79 42.44
N GLN A 49 -15.13 4.02 41.91
CA GLN A 49 -15.84 5.12 42.55
C GLN A 49 -17.33 4.83 42.68
N LYS A 50 -17.96 4.31 41.61
CA LYS A 50 -19.36 3.89 41.63
C LYS A 50 -19.60 2.76 42.63
N ALA A 51 -18.76 1.72 42.62
CA ALA A 51 -18.85 0.62 43.57
C ALA A 51 -18.71 1.10 45.03
N LYS A 52 -17.87 2.11 45.29
CA LYS A 52 -17.72 2.72 46.62
C LYS A 52 -18.97 3.50 47.03
N HIS A 53 -19.61 4.19 46.10
CA HIS A 53 -20.84 4.93 46.35
C HIS A 53 -22.03 3.99 46.61
N ASP A 54 -22.15 2.91 45.84
CA ASP A 54 -23.30 2.00 45.88
C ASP A 54 -23.17 0.91 46.96
N ALA A 55 -22.00 0.76 47.58
CA ALA A 55 -21.76 -0.25 48.60
C ALA A 55 -22.42 0.11 49.95
N THR A 56 -23.41 -0.69 50.34
CA THR A 56 -24.07 -0.63 51.66
C THR A 56 -23.29 -1.39 52.75
N SER A 57 -22.33 -2.23 52.36
CA SER A 57 -21.44 -2.97 53.27
C SER A 57 -20.03 -3.15 52.69
N LYS A 58 -19.04 -3.37 53.56
CA LYS A 58 -17.64 -3.57 53.18
C LYS A 58 -17.44 -4.79 52.28
N GLU A 59 -18.21 -5.86 52.51
CA GLU A 59 -18.17 -7.10 51.72
C GLU A 59 -18.76 -6.89 50.31
N GLY A 60 -19.86 -6.12 50.19
CA GLY A 60 -20.45 -5.77 48.89
C GLY A 60 -19.52 -4.92 48.03
N TYR A 61 -18.76 -4.01 48.66
CA TYR A 61 -17.70 -3.25 47.98
C TYR A 61 -16.58 -4.17 47.44
N GLU A 62 -16.07 -5.09 48.26
CA GLU A 62 -14.98 -5.98 47.84
C GLU A 62 -15.38 -6.95 46.73
N PHE A 63 -16.62 -7.46 46.77
CA PHE A 63 -17.18 -8.30 45.71
C PHE A 63 -17.26 -7.53 44.38
N THR A 64 -17.86 -6.34 44.39
CA THR A 64 -18.01 -5.50 43.20
C THR A 64 -16.67 -5.03 42.64
N ARG A 65 -15.71 -4.70 43.53
CA ARG A 65 -14.33 -4.34 43.15
C ARG A 65 -13.60 -5.49 42.48
N LYS A 66 -13.70 -6.72 43.00
CA LYS A 66 -13.08 -7.91 42.39
C LYS A 66 -13.69 -8.20 41.02
N GLN A 67 -15.01 -8.10 40.89
CA GLN A 67 -15.71 -8.31 39.61
C GLN A 67 -15.33 -7.25 38.56
N ALA A 68 -15.15 -6.00 38.96
CA ALA A 68 -14.68 -4.93 38.07
C ALA A 68 -13.21 -5.08 37.65
N ALA A 69 -12.38 -5.77 38.45
CA ALA A 69 -10.97 -6.03 38.15
C ALA A 69 -10.77 -7.17 37.15
N THR A 70 -11.66 -8.17 37.12
CA THR A 70 -11.57 -9.33 36.23
C THR A 70 -12.19 -9.12 34.84
N SER A 71 -13.04 -8.09 34.64
CA SER A 71 -13.91 -8.06 33.44
C SER A 71 -13.41 -7.29 32.21
N LYS A 72 -12.22 -6.65 32.21
CA LYS A 72 -11.79 -5.81 31.07
C LYS A 72 -10.40 -6.19 30.56
N HIS A 73 -10.42 -6.87 29.42
CA HIS A 73 -9.26 -7.32 28.65
C HIS A 73 -8.55 -6.11 28.00
N GLU A 74 -7.21 -6.11 27.95
CA GLU A 74 -6.49 -5.23 27.01
C GLU A 74 -6.88 -5.65 25.59
N LEU A 75 -7.14 -4.68 24.71
CA LEU A 75 -7.45 -4.97 23.32
C LEU A 75 -6.29 -5.71 22.65
N LEU A 76 -6.61 -6.73 21.83
CA LEU A 76 -5.60 -7.38 21.00
C LEU A 76 -5.15 -6.41 19.89
N THR A 77 -3.98 -6.66 19.30
CA THR A 77 -3.44 -5.84 18.20
C THR A 77 -4.46 -5.66 17.07
N PHE A 78 -5.24 -6.68 16.75
CA PHE A 78 -6.29 -6.62 15.73
C PHE A 78 -7.43 -5.66 16.09
N ASP A 79 -7.80 -5.57 17.36
CA ASP A 79 -8.81 -4.64 17.83
C ASP A 79 -8.30 -3.19 17.77
N LEU A 80 -7.02 -2.99 18.12
CA LEU A 80 -6.35 -1.69 18.05
C LEU A 80 -6.28 -1.15 16.62
N MET A 81 -6.17 -2.03 15.60
CA MET A 81 -6.19 -1.63 14.20
C MET A 81 -7.46 -0.84 13.84
N ARG A 82 -8.60 -1.12 14.48
CA ARG A 82 -9.87 -0.42 14.21
C ARG A 82 -9.99 0.92 14.97
N SER A 83 -9.05 1.25 15.84
CA SER A 83 -9.07 2.47 16.63
C SER A 83 -9.02 3.74 15.75
N PRO A 84 -9.58 4.87 16.21
CA PRO A 84 -9.48 6.14 15.50
C PRO A 84 -8.04 6.58 15.19
N VAL A 85 -7.10 6.26 16.09
CA VAL A 85 -5.67 6.54 15.90
C VAL A 85 -5.14 5.80 14.69
N MET A 86 -5.41 4.49 14.60
CA MET A 86 -4.95 3.66 13.48
C MET A 86 -5.64 3.98 12.16
N ARG A 87 -6.93 4.35 12.19
CA ARG A 87 -7.62 4.85 10.99
C ARG A 87 -6.98 6.15 10.49
N LYS A 88 -6.74 7.11 11.39
CA LYS A 88 -6.11 8.39 11.03
C LYS A 88 -4.65 8.26 10.59
N ALA A 89 -3.92 7.28 11.11
CA ALA A 89 -2.54 7.00 10.71
C ALA A 89 -2.41 6.63 9.23
N ARG A 90 -3.41 5.95 8.66
CA ARG A 90 -3.40 5.55 7.24
C ARG A 90 -3.30 6.74 6.29
N TYR A 91 -4.01 7.83 6.56
CA TYR A 91 -3.95 9.05 5.73
C TYR A 91 -2.53 9.63 5.73
N LYS A 92 -1.87 9.67 6.90
CA LYS A 92 -0.49 10.14 7.04
C LYS A 92 0.49 9.23 6.28
N ILE A 93 0.33 7.92 6.41
CA ILE A 93 1.18 6.93 5.72
C ILE A 93 1.05 7.09 4.20
N LYS A 94 -0.18 7.19 3.68
CA LYS A 94 -0.43 7.34 2.24
C LYS A 94 0.10 8.68 1.72
N LEU A 95 -0.19 9.78 2.41
CA LEU A 95 0.34 11.10 2.03
C LEU A 95 1.87 11.11 2.02
N LEU A 96 2.51 10.55 3.05
CA LEU A 96 3.96 10.47 3.12
C LEU A 96 4.53 9.65 1.95
N ARG A 97 3.92 8.50 1.64
CA ARG A 97 4.30 7.68 0.49
C ARG A 97 4.23 8.50 -0.79
N TYR A 98 3.09 9.12 -1.09
CA TYR A 98 2.90 9.91 -2.31
C TYR A 98 3.89 11.07 -2.41
N VAL A 99 4.04 11.87 -1.35
CA VAL A 99 4.96 13.01 -1.33
C VAL A 99 6.41 12.56 -1.46
N ALA A 100 6.83 11.52 -0.73
CA ALA A 100 8.20 11.01 -0.81
C ALA A 100 8.52 10.49 -2.20
N THR A 101 7.63 9.72 -2.81
CA THR A 101 7.80 9.22 -4.18
C THR A 101 7.83 10.36 -5.20
N SER A 102 6.91 11.33 -5.11
CA SER A 102 6.91 12.49 -6.00
C SER A 102 8.17 13.34 -5.87
N LEU A 103 8.63 13.63 -4.65
CA LEU A 103 9.89 14.35 -4.42
C LEU A 103 11.08 13.58 -4.95
N TYR A 104 11.10 12.26 -4.75
CA TYR A 104 12.16 11.39 -5.27
C TYR A 104 12.21 11.46 -6.80
N ILE A 105 11.06 11.34 -7.47
CA ILE A 105 10.98 11.47 -8.94
C ILE A 105 11.48 12.86 -9.37
N LEU A 106 11.00 13.94 -8.75
CA LEU A 106 11.44 15.30 -9.11
C LEU A 106 12.94 15.51 -8.93
N MET A 107 13.57 14.89 -7.93
CA MET A 107 15.00 15.03 -7.69
C MET A 107 15.86 14.14 -8.60
N PHE A 108 15.36 12.95 -8.95
CA PHE A 108 16.17 11.91 -9.57
C PHE A 108 15.73 11.50 -10.98
N HIS A 109 14.64 12.06 -11.53
CA HIS A 109 14.13 11.67 -12.85
C HIS A 109 15.22 11.72 -13.90
N GLY A 110 16.03 12.79 -13.96
CA GLY A 110 17.11 12.95 -14.95
C GLY A 110 18.20 11.88 -14.89
N PHE A 111 18.29 11.10 -13.81
CA PHE A 111 19.25 9.99 -13.66
C PHE A 111 18.63 8.62 -13.94
N ILE A 112 17.31 8.55 -14.12
CA ILE A 112 16.55 7.32 -14.34
C ILE A 112 16.21 7.25 -15.84
N ALA A 113 16.95 6.45 -16.59
CA ALA A 113 16.81 6.34 -18.04
C ALA A 113 15.37 6.04 -18.47
N GLU A 114 14.71 5.13 -17.75
CA GLU A 114 13.33 4.69 -17.95
C GLU A 114 12.30 5.82 -17.89
N LEU A 115 12.61 6.92 -17.20
CA LEU A 115 11.74 8.09 -17.08
C LEU A 115 12.08 9.19 -18.10
N ASN A 116 13.17 9.06 -18.84
CA ASN A 116 13.60 10.01 -19.88
C ASN A 116 13.67 9.35 -21.27
N GLU A 117 13.10 8.16 -21.44
CA GLU A 117 13.03 7.52 -22.75
C GLU A 117 12.29 8.43 -23.73
N VAL A 118 12.84 8.56 -24.95
CA VAL A 118 12.15 9.28 -26.03
C VAL A 118 11.03 8.37 -26.51
N TYR A 119 9.83 8.62 -26.00
CA TYR A 119 8.67 7.84 -26.40
C TYR A 119 8.24 8.19 -27.82
N PRO A 120 7.85 7.19 -28.63
CA PRO A 120 7.25 7.45 -29.93
C PRO A 120 5.98 8.30 -29.75
N VAL A 121 5.64 9.11 -30.76
CA VAL A 121 4.48 10.04 -30.76
C VAL A 121 3.18 9.35 -30.33
N ASN A 122 3.07 8.03 -30.53
CA ASN A 122 2.00 7.20 -29.99
C ASN A 122 2.35 6.70 -28.56
N ILE A 123 2.46 7.65 -27.63
CA ILE A 123 2.77 7.41 -26.20
C ILE A 123 1.68 6.55 -25.55
N PHE A 124 0.45 6.59 -26.09
CA PHE A 124 -0.72 5.90 -25.54
C PHE A 124 -1.24 4.85 -26.52
N THR A 125 -0.90 3.58 -26.30
CA THR A 125 -1.52 2.50 -27.07
C THR A 125 -2.87 2.11 -26.48
N LEU A 126 -3.82 1.79 -27.35
CA LEU A 126 -5.10 1.20 -26.96
C LEU A 126 -4.89 -0.07 -26.11
N GLU A 127 -3.80 -0.80 -26.35
CA GLU A 127 -3.39 -1.96 -25.57
C GLU A 127 -3.15 -1.61 -24.09
N CYS A 128 -2.44 -0.51 -23.79
CA CYS A 128 -2.22 -0.05 -22.41
C CYS A 128 -3.55 0.25 -21.69
N LEU A 129 -4.48 0.90 -22.39
CA LEU A 129 -5.80 1.19 -21.86
C LEU A 129 -6.58 -0.10 -21.55
N ILE A 130 -6.63 -1.03 -22.51
CA ILE A 130 -7.34 -2.30 -22.34
C ILE A 130 -6.73 -3.10 -21.18
N VAL A 131 -5.40 -3.25 -21.14
CA VAL A 131 -4.72 -4.00 -20.08
C VAL A 131 -4.90 -3.32 -18.73
N GLY A 132 -4.79 -2.00 -18.65
CA GLY A 132 -5.00 -1.28 -17.40
C GLY A 132 -6.43 -1.42 -16.87
N VAL A 133 -7.44 -1.23 -17.73
CA VAL A 133 -8.85 -1.42 -17.35
C VAL A 133 -9.10 -2.87 -16.93
N LEU A 134 -8.60 -3.84 -17.71
CA LEU A 134 -8.74 -5.26 -17.39
C LEU A 134 -8.10 -5.61 -16.04
N SER A 135 -6.89 -5.15 -15.75
CA SER A 135 -6.21 -5.36 -14.47
C SER A 135 -7.01 -4.77 -13.29
N GLY A 136 -7.57 -3.57 -13.46
CA GLY A 136 -8.43 -2.96 -12.45
C GLY A 136 -9.71 -3.76 -12.22
N LEU A 137 -10.37 -4.21 -13.29
CA LEU A 137 -11.58 -5.03 -13.20
C LEU A 137 -11.32 -6.42 -12.62
N ILE A 138 -10.18 -7.04 -12.92
CA ILE A 138 -9.76 -8.31 -12.29
C ILE A 138 -9.65 -8.13 -10.78
N THR A 139 -9.06 -7.02 -10.32
CA THR A 139 -8.94 -6.73 -8.88
C THR A 139 -10.32 -6.59 -8.22
N VAL A 140 -11.25 -5.90 -8.89
CA VAL A 140 -12.64 -5.76 -8.44
C VAL A 140 -13.36 -7.11 -8.41
N TYR A 141 -13.15 -7.94 -9.44
CA TYR A 141 -13.78 -9.25 -9.58
C TYR A 141 -13.30 -10.23 -8.50
N LEU A 142 -11.98 -10.29 -8.26
CA LEU A 142 -11.39 -11.18 -7.27
C LEU A 142 -11.82 -10.82 -5.84
N ASN A 143 -11.98 -9.52 -5.56
CA ASN A 143 -12.52 -9.01 -4.30
C ASN A 143 -11.92 -9.69 -3.06
N GLU A 144 -10.59 -9.85 -3.05
CA GLU A 144 -9.85 -10.58 -2.01
C GLU A 144 -9.96 -9.94 -0.60
N ASN A 145 -10.56 -8.74 -0.51
CA ASN A 145 -10.76 -7.98 0.72
C ASN A 145 -12.20 -8.01 1.29
N GLN A 146 -13.09 -8.86 0.78
CA GLN A 146 -14.51 -8.92 1.21
C GLN A 146 -14.71 -8.92 2.72
N ASP A 147 -13.93 -9.71 3.45
CA ASP A 147 -14.17 -9.92 4.89
C ASP A 147 -13.78 -8.73 5.77
N GLU A 148 -13.10 -7.70 5.22
CA GLU A 148 -12.56 -6.52 5.92
C GLU A 148 -11.73 -6.83 7.20
N ALA A 149 -11.46 -8.11 7.47
CA ALA A 149 -11.10 -8.59 8.80
C ALA A 149 -9.73 -8.10 9.26
N MET A 150 -8.86 -7.73 8.31
CA MET A 150 -7.48 -7.31 8.57
C MET A 150 -7.15 -5.88 8.12
N ARG A 151 -8.11 -5.11 7.60
CA ARG A 151 -7.85 -3.76 7.09
C ARG A 151 -8.76 -2.73 7.73
N THR A 152 -8.17 -1.58 8.08
CA THR A 152 -8.94 -0.35 8.29
C THR A 152 -9.56 0.09 6.99
N VAL A 153 -10.89 0.23 6.94
CA VAL A 153 -11.58 0.69 5.73
C VAL A 153 -11.30 2.18 5.52
N TRP A 154 -10.97 2.58 4.29
CA TRP A 154 -10.78 3.99 3.94
C TRP A 154 -12.12 4.75 3.91
N ARG A 155 -12.36 5.60 4.92
CA ARG A 155 -13.59 6.39 5.07
C ARG A 155 -13.30 7.81 5.60
N PRO A 156 -12.67 8.69 4.79
CA PRO A 156 -12.19 9.98 5.27
C PRO A 156 -13.31 10.90 5.74
N SER A 157 -14.47 10.92 5.07
CA SER A 157 -15.61 11.72 5.50
C SER A 157 -16.07 11.38 6.92
N TYR A 158 -16.06 10.10 7.27
CA TYR A 158 -16.37 9.60 8.62
C TYR A 158 -15.24 9.88 9.62
N ASP A 159 -13.98 9.68 9.24
CA ASP A 159 -12.84 9.84 10.15
C ASP A 159 -12.53 11.30 10.51
N PHE A 160 -12.89 12.23 9.63
CA PHE A 160 -12.69 13.67 9.80
C PHE A 160 -13.98 14.44 10.08
N ASP A 161 -15.14 13.77 10.09
CA ASP A 161 -16.47 14.38 10.29
C ASP A 161 -16.71 15.57 9.35
N SER A 162 -16.32 15.40 8.08
CA SER A 162 -16.37 16.47 7.08
C SER A 162 -16.40 15.90 5.66
N GLY A 163 -17.46 16.23 4.91
CA GLY A 163 -17.58 15.84 3.50
C GLY A 163 -16.45 16.40 2.64
N PHE A 164 -16.14 17.69 2.79
CA PHE A 164 -15.07 18.36 2.05
C PHE A 164 -13.69 17.74 2.29
N LEU A 165 -13.33 17.46 3.56
CA LEU A 165 -12.08 16.77 3.86
C LEU A 165 -12.12 15.32 3.36
N GLY A 166 -13.29 14.69 3.41
CA GLY A 166 -13.57 13.39 2.79
C GLY A 166 -13.15 13.35 1.33
N ASP A 167 -13.76 14.21 0.52
CA ASP A 167 -13.53 14.30 -0.92
C ASP A 167 -12.07 14.66 -1.24
N THR A 168 -11.48 15.56 -0.45
CA THR A 168 -10.08 15.95 -0.59
C THR A 168 -9.15 14.74 -0.41
N TRP A 169 -9.36 13.94 0.63
CA TRP A 169 -8.55 12.74 0.86
C TRP A 169 -8.76 11.67 -0.21
N ASP A 170 -10.00 11.50 -0.67
CA ASP A 170 -10.33 10.60 -1.77
C ASP A 170 -9.58 11.00 -3.07
N MET A 171 -9.52 12.30 -3.37
CA MET A 171 -8.76 12.80 -4.53
C MET A 171 -7.25 12.65 -4.36
N ILE A 172 -6.69 12.97 -3.18
CA ILE A 172 -5.27 12.74 -2.88
C ILE A 172 -4.93 11.27 -3.09
N ARG A 173 -5.79 10.35 -2.62
CA ARG A 173 -5.59 8.93 -2.78
C ARG A 173 -5.66 8.50 -4.24
N LEU A 174 -6.68 8.94 -4.98
CA LEU A 174 -6.83 8.60 -6.39
C LEU A 174 -5.60 9.03 -7.19
N VAL A 175 -5.20 10.30 -7.07
CA VAL A 175 -4.04 10.85 -7.79
C VAL A 175 -2.74 10.17 -7.35
N GLY A 176 -2.51 10.02 -6.05
CA GLY A 176 -1.29 9.41 -5.52
C GLY A 176 -1.17 7.92 -5.88
N ALA A 177 -2.27 7.17 -5.81
CA ALA A 177 -2.29 5.76 -6.21
C ALA A 177 -2.11 5.59 -7.73
N SER A 178 -2.60 6.52 -8.54
CA SER A 178 -2.51 6.40 -10.00
C SER A 178 -1.23 6.98 -10.60
N LEU A 179 -0.56 7.92 -9.94
CA LEU A 179 0.62 8.57 -10.50
C LEU A 179 1.92 8.25 -9.74
N ALA A 180 1.89 8.26 -8.41
CA ALA A 180 3.12 8.07 -7.62
C ALA A 180 3.45 6.58 -7.44
N VAL A 181 2.47 5.79 -7.00
CA VAL A 181 2.66 4.36 -6.71
C VAL A 181 3.15 3.56 -7.92
N PRO A 182 2.61 3.76 -9.14
CA PRO A 182 3.08 3.00 -10.29
C PRO A 182 4.55 3.25 -10.59
N VAL A 183 5.04 4.49 -10.44
CA VAL A 183 6.44 4.79 -10.73
C VAL A 183 7.37 4.03 -9.80
N GLU A 184 7.16 4.06 -8.48
CA GLU A 184 8.05 3.34 -7.56
C GLU A 184 7.94 1.81 -7.69
N GLU A 185 6.74 1.27 -7.93
CA GLU A 185 6.54 -0.17 -8.03
C GLU A 185 7.10 -0.69 -9.36
N GLU A 186 6.86 -0.02 -10.47
CA GLU A 186 7.35 -0.45 -11.78
C GLU A 186 8.88 -0.30 -11.88
N LEU A 187 9.47 0.76 -11.28
CA LEU A 187 10.92 0.89 -11.17
C LEU A 187 11.53 -0.28 -10.38
N PHE A 188 10.89 -0.67 -9.27
CA PHE A 188 11.38 -1.76 -8.44
C PHE A 188 11.17 -3.14 -9.08
N TYR A 189 9.93 -3.49 -9.41
CA TYR A 189 9.55 -4.83 -9.85
C TYR A 189 9.99 -5.13 -11.29
N HIS A 190 9.73 -4.22 -12.22
CA HIS A 190 9.88 -4.50 -13.66
C HIS A 190 11.14 -3.90 -14.28
N SER A 191 11.62 -2.75 -13.77
CA SER A 191 12.93 -2.23 -14.16
C SER A 191 14.05 -2.95 -13.42
N TRP A 192 14.08 -2.96 -12.09
CA TRP A 192 15.21 -3.54 -11.37
C TRP A 192 15.08 -5.06 -11.19
N MET A 193 14.06 -5.55 -10.49
CA MET A 193 14.02 -6.93 -10.01
C MET A 193 13.92 -7.94 -11.15
N TYR A 194 13.02 -7.73 -12.11
CA TYR A 194 12.89 -8.59 -13.29
C TYR A 194 14.23 -8.72 -14.03
N ARG A 195 14.84 -7.60 -14.42
CA ARG A 195 16.13 -7.60 -15.15
C ARG A 195 17.28 -8.13 -14.32
N TYR A 196 17.26 -7.92 -13.01
CA TYR A 196 18.25 -8.50 -12.11
C TYR A 196 18.15 -10.03 -12.08
N ILE A 197 16.93 -10.59 -12.03
CA ILE A 197 16.72 -12.04 -12.12
C ILE A 197 17.16 -12.56 -13.48
N VAL A 198 16.82 -11.89 -14.59
CA VAL A 198 17.30 -12.25 -15.95
C VAL A 198 18.81 -12.32 -15.99
N LYS A 199 19.49 -11.28 -15.48
CA LYS A 199 20.95 -11.22 -15.38
C LYS A 199 21.53 -12.36 -14.55
N LEU A 200 20.88 -12.75 -13.45
CA LEU A 200 21.31 -13.89 -12.64
C LEU A 200 21.17 -15.22 -13.39
N SER A 201 20.10 -15.39 -14.16
CA SER A 201 19.87 -16.59 -14.98
C SER A 201 20.82 -16.69 -16.19
N HIS A 202 21.33 -15.57 -16.69
CA HIS A 202 22.25 -15.49 -17.84
C HIS A 202 23.58 -14.87 -17.44
N SER A 203 24.22 -15.46 -16.42
CA SER A 203 25.36 -14.87 -15.70
C SER A 203 26.64 -14.63 -16.53
N GLY A 204 26.64 -14.98 -17.82
CA GLY A 204 27.72 -14.68 -18.79
C GLY A 204 27.37 -13.65 -19.87
N GLU A 205 26.11 -13.23 -20.00
CA GLU A 205 25.66 -12.35 -21.09
C GLU A 205 25.61 -10.87 -20.69
N TYR A 206 25.32 -10.59 -19.41
CA TYR A 206 25.11 -9.23 -18.91
C TYR A 206 26.07 -8.89 -17.76
N HIS A 207 26.76 -7.77 -17.88
CA HIS A 207 27.63 -7.26 -16.82
C HIS A 207 26.84 -6.58 -15.71
N SER A 208 25.72 -5.94 -16.05
CA SER A 208 24.80 -5.23 -15.17
C SER A 208 23.35 -5.57 -15.53
N PHE A 209 22.43 -5.48 -14.57
CA PHE A 209 20.99 -5.61 -14.87
C PHE A 209 20.49 -4.54 -15.84
N ALA A 210 21.17 -3.39 -15.88
CA ALA A 210 20.83 -2.29 -16.79
C ALA A 210 21.17 -2.61 -18.25
N ASP A 211 21.99 -3.64 -18.50
CA ASP A 211 22.35 -4.10 -19.85
C ASP A 211 21.24 -5.00 -20.43
N VAL A 212 20.36 -5.53 -19.58
CA VAL A 212 19.20 -6.31 -20.00
C VAL A 212 18.18 -5.34 -20.62
N SER A 213 17.83 -5.56 -21.88
CA SER A 213 16.80 -4.82 -22.59
C SER A 213 15.43 -5.14 -22.01
N PHE A 214 14.49 -4.20 -22.10
CA PHE A 214 13.10 -4.47 -21.76
C PHE A 214 12.45 -5.52 -22.67
N SER A 215 12.98 -5.71 -23.87
CA SER A 215 12.52 -6.76 -24.79
C SER A 215 13.08 -8.15 -24.46
N ASP A 216 14.05 -8.25 -23.55
CA ASP A 216 14.64 -9.54 -23.16
C ASP A 216 13.65 -10.30 -22.28
N TRP A 217 13.11 -11.39 -22.82
CA TRP A 217 12.04 -12.15 -22.18
C TRP A 217 12.57 -13.36 -21.41
N SER A 218 12.16 -13.49 -20.16
CA SER A 218 12.39 -14.67 -19.33
C SER A 218 11.13 -15.04 -18.57
N TRP A 219 10.59 -16.22 -18.88
CA TRP A 219 9.42 -16.79 -18.18
C TRP A 219 9.67 -16.96 -16.68
N VAL A 220 10.90 -17.34 -16.30
CA VAL A 220 11.27 -17.52 -14.89
C VAL A 220 11.29 -16.17 -14.19
N ALA A 221 11.94 -15.15 -14.76
CA ALA A 221 11.97 -13.82 -14.16
C ALA A 221 10.55 -13.21 -14.09
N TRP A 222 9.73 -13.43 -15.12
CA TRP A 222 8.35 -12.96 -15.18
C TRP A 222 7.49 -13.54 -14.05
N ILE A 223 7.56 -14.84 -13.80
CA ILE A 223 6.80 -15.49 -12.73
C ILE A 223 7.37 -15.12 -11.35
N VAL A 224 8.69 -15.16 -11.18
CA VAL A 224 9.32 -14.96 -9.86
C VAL A 224 9.17 -13.51 -9.38
N SER A 225 9.47 -12.51 -10.22
CA SER A 225 9.35 -11.09 -9.84
C SER A 225 7.92 -10.72 -9.45
N ASN A 226 6.94 -11.20 -10.23
CA ASN A 226 5.52 -10.96 -9.96
C ASN A 226 4.99 -11.80 -8.80
N GLY A 227 5.53 -13.00 -8.59
CA GLY A 227 5.23 -13.80 -7.40
C GLY A 227 5.67 -13.10 -6.12
N ILE A 228 6.87 -12.49 -6.11
CA ILE A 228 7.35 -11.66 -4.99
C ILE A 228 6.43 -10.45 -4.77
N ARG A 229 5.95 -9.81 -5.85
CA ARG A 229 4.95 -8.75 -5.77
C ARG A 229 3.66 -9.23 -5.09
N GLY A 230 3.09 -10.34 -5.56
CA GLY A 230 1.90 -10.94 -4.97
C GLY A 230 2.06 -11.22 -3.47
N ILE A 231 3.15 -11.89 -3.09
CA ILE A 231 3.46 -12.22 -1.68
C ILE A 231 3.54 -10.95 -0.82
N TYR A 232 4.21 -9.91 -1.32
CA TYR A 232 4.34 -8.63 -0.61
C TYR A 232 2.97 -7.98 -0.32
N ASN A 233 2.01 -8.12 -1.23
CA ASN A 233 0.67 -7.55 -1.09
C ASN A 233 -0.29 -8.38 -0.20
N GLY A 234 0.15 -9.53 0.30
CA GLY A 234 -0.53 -10.29 1.35
C GLY A 234 -1.87 -10.87 0.89
N LYS A 235 -2.99 -10.35 1.41
CA LYS A 235 -4.33 -10.89 1.09
C LYS A 235 -4.71 -10.71 -0.38
N GLU A 236 -4.22 -9.67 -1.03
CA GLU A 236 -4.51 -9.34 -2.43
C GLU A 236 -3.49 -9.96 -3.39
N TRP A 237 -2.87 -11.07 -3.00
CA TRP A 237 -1.74 -11.63 -3.75
C TRP A 237 -2.13 -12.03 -5.17
N GLN A 238 -3.38 -12.49 -5.40
CA GLN A 238 -3.81 -12.92 -6.74
C GLN A 238 -3.95 -11.72 -7.66
N SER A 239 -4.62 -10.65 -7.21
CA SER A 239 -4.78 -9.42 -7.97
C SER A 239 -3.43 -8.80 -8.32
N HIS A 240 -2.51 -8.72 -7.35
CA HIS A 240 -1.18 -8.15 -7.56
C HIS A 240 -0.26 -9.04 -8.40
N PHE A 241 -0.39 -10.37 -8.28
CA PHE A 241 0.34 -11.31 -9.15
C PHE A 241 -0.11 -11.16 -10.60
N ILE A 242 -1.42 -11.27 -10.87
CA ILE A 242 -1.98 -11.23 -12.23
C ILE A 242 -1.73 -9.87 -12.89
N SER A 243 -2.00 -8.77 -12.18
CA SER A 243 -1.76 -7.43 -12.72
C SER A 243 -0.28 -7.18 -13.01
N GLY A 244 0.62 -7.61 -12.12
CA GLY A 244 2.06 -7.54 -12.36
C GLY A 244 2.50 -8.33 -13.60
N LEU A 245 1.98 -9.55 -13.79
CA LEU A 245 2.23 -10.34 -15.01
C LEU A 245 1.82 -9.58 -16.27
N LEU A 246 0.65 -8.93 -16.26
CA LEU A 246 0.13 -8.15 -17.38
C LEU A 246 0.97 -6.90 -17.66
N PHE A 247 1.39 -6.16 -16.63
CA PHE A 247 2.22 -4.97 -16.79
C PHE A 247 3.62 -5.32 -17.32
N GLN A 248 4.26 -6.36 -16.79
CA GLN A 248 5.55 -6.83 -17.30
C GLN A 248 5.45 -7.35 -18.74
N TRP A 249 4.35 -7.99 -19.11
CA TRP A 249 4.10 -8.42 -20.49
C TRP A 249 3.98 -7.22 -21.44
N MET A 250 3.27 -6.16 -21.04
CA MET A 250 3.19 -4.91 -21.83
C MET A 250 4.58 -4.30 -22.07
N ILE A 251 5.42 -4.27 -21.02
CA ILE A 251 6.80 -3.80 -21.13
C ILE A 251 7.59 -4.68 -22.12
N GLY A 252 7.51 -6.00 -21.98
CA GLY A 252 8.26 -6.95 -22.80
C GLY A 252 7.86 -6.98 -24.28
N ARG A 253 6.58 -6.73 -24.58
CA ARG A 253 6.04 -6.77 -25.95
C ARG A 253 6.66 -5.72 -26.87
N ARG A 254 6.87 -4.50 -26.37
CA ARG A 254 7.41 -3.37 -27.16
C ARG A 254 8.79 -2.92 -26.71
N GLY A 255 9.30 -3.45 -25.60
CA GLY A 255 10.55 -3.00 -25.00
C GLY A 255 10.44 -1.59 -24.41
N LEU A 256 9.24 -1.17 -24.00
CA LEU A 256 8.97 0.18 -23.51
C LEU A 256 8.50 0.13 -22.07
N PHE A 257 9.25 0.75 -21.16
CA PHE A 257 8.91 0.80 -19.74
C PHE A 257 7.57 1.49 -19.49
N LEU A 258 7.29 2.55 -20.26
CA LEU A 258 6.10 3.38 -20.09
C LEU A 258 4.80 2.61 -20.34
N ASP A 259 4.80 1.57 -21.18
CA ASP A 259 3.58 0.81 -21.48
C ASP A 259 3.05 0.10 -20.22
N GLY A 260 3.94 -0.53 -19.44
CA GLY A 260 3.57 -1.13 -18.14
C GLY A 260 3.18 -0.08 -17.11
N LEU A 261 3.93 1.02 -17.05
CA LEU A 261 3.65 2.14 -16.14
C LEU A 261 2.27 2.75 -16.38
N LEU A 262 1.90 3.00 -17.63
CA LEU A 262 0.58 3.52 -18.00
C LEU A 262 -0.53 2.51 -17.73
N ALA A 263 -0.34 1.23 -18.09
CA ALA A 263 -1.30 0.19 -17.76
C ALA A 263 -1.55 0.10 -16.25
N HIS A 264 -0.51 0.18 -15.43
CA HIS A 264 -0.63 0.18 -13.98
C HIS A 264 -1.34 1.44 -13.46
N ALA A 265 -0.99 2.63 -13.95
CA ALA A 265 -1.69 3.88 -13.62
C ALA A 265 -3.20 3.79 -13.91
N ILE A 266 -3.56 3.27 -15.08
CA ILE A 266 -4.95 3.07 -15.52
C ILE A 266 -5.67 2.02 -14.66
N ALA A 267 -4.98 0.94 -14.24
CA ALA A 267 -5.55 -0.03 -13.32
C ALA A 267 -5.94 0.61 -11.98
N ASN A 268 -5.06 1.44 -11.42
CA ASN A 268 -5.34 2.16 -10.17
C ASN A 268 -6.45 3.22 -10.36
N LEU A 269 -6.51 3.89 -11.52
CA LEU A 269 -7.63 4.78 -11.86
C LEU A 269 -8.95 4.00 -11.95
N THR A 270 -8.94 2.81 -12.56
CA THR A 270 -10.13 1.95 -12.71
C THR A 270 -10.65 1.51 -11.35
N ILE A 271 -9.77 1.03 -10.46
CA ILE A 271 -10.13 0.66 -9.08
C ILE A 271 -10.63 1.89 -8.32
N GLY A 272 -9.93 3.01 -8.42
CA GLY A 272 -10.31 4.23 -7.72
C GLY A 272 -11.66 4.78 -8.18
N TRP A 273 -11.92 4.77 -9.48
CA TRP A 273 -13.21 5.12 -10.05
C TRP A 273 -14.31 4.20 -9.52
N TRP A 274 -14.09 2.88 -9.53
CA TRP A 274 -15.04 1.91 -8.98
C TRP A 274 -15.38 2.19 -7.52
N VAL A 275 -14.38 2.47 -6.69
CA VAL A 275 -14.57 2.77 -5.27
C VAL A 275 -15.42 4.02 -5.07
N LEU A 276 -15.12 5.08 -5.82
CA LEU A 276 -15.84 6.35 -5.70
C LEU A 276 -17.27 6.27 -6.25
N SER A 277 -17.50 5.50 -7.32
CA SER A 277 -18.82 5.36 -7.94
C SER A 277 -19.74 4.40 -7.20
N THR A 278 -19.19 3.35 -6.58
CA THR A 278 -19.99 2.29 -5.90
C THR A 278 -19.96 2.39 -4.38
N ASN A 279 -19.11 3.26 -3.82
CA ASN A 279 -18.82 3.36 -2.39
C ASN A 279 -18.31 2.05 -1.75
N GLN A 280 -17.83 1.09 -2.55
CA GLN A 280 -17.21 -0.15 -2.09
C GLN A 280 -15.79 0.12 -1.58
N ARG A 281 -15.69 0.63 -0.35
CA ARG A 281 -14.43 1.11 0.25
C ARG A 281 -13.44 0.00 0.61
N GLN A 282 -13.81 -1.29 0.54
CA GLN A 282 -12.92 -2.41 0.87
C GLN A 282 -11.73 -2.56 -0.10
N PHE A 283 -11.82 -1.97 -1.31
CA PHE A 283 -10.70 -1.90 -2.25
C PHE A 283 -9.69 -0.79 -1.90
N TRP A 284 -9.97 0.07 -0.90
CA TRP A 284 -9.12 1.19 -0.48
C TRP A 284 -8.63 1.14 0.99
#